data_AF-A0A971NV41-F1
#
_entry.id   AF-A0A971NV41-F1
#
_cell.length_a   1.000
_cell.length_b   1.000
_cell.length_c   1.000
_cell.angle_alpha   90.00
_cell.angle_beta   90.00
_cell.angle_gamma   90.00
#
_symmetry.space_group_name_H-M   'P 1'
#
loop_
_entity.id
_entity.type
_entity.pdbx_description
1 polymer ?
#
loop_
_entity_poly.entity_id
_entity_poly.type
_entity_poly.pdbx_seq_one_letter_code
_entity_poly.pdbx_strand_id
1 'polypeptide(L)'
;MAASDQIPRKSPKQLTPEMKIKVVKNGPYQVTGGIPLRRLRQVMSPKHEPLAWEEQPPHDPEGETYLLCRCGRSETMPFCDQTHAKVHFDGAESARTDGSPLREMTFRHDDGFNVTKILPLCMSAGFCVRTDTTFDELAELGETQGERDTVIKMVEDCPAGSLIYRLTPDGEPVEVELGPQIAETIEGVTRGTIRGPIWVMGYIPIERADGVPFIPRNRVTLCTCGKSRNKPLCDGTHRLIQNASMR
;
A
#
# COMPACT_ATOMS: atom_id res chain seq x y z
N MET A 1 -13.73 0.50 39.01
CA MET A 1 -12.77 1.22 38.15
C MET A 1 -11.94 0.16 37.45
N ALA A 2 -12.35 -0.26 36.26
CA ALA A 2 -11.61 -1.26 35.49
C ALA A 2 -10.44 -0.55 34.79
N ALA A 3 -9.21 -1.01 35.08
CA ALA A 3 -8.02 -0.56 34.41
C ALA A 3 -8.15 -0.89 32.92
N SER A 4 -8.16 0.14 32.08
CA SER A 4 -8.01 -0.03 30.64
C SER A 4 -6.60 -0.53 30.38
N ASP A 5 -6.46 -1.81 30.01
CA ASP A 5 -5.22 -2.36 29.45
C ASP A 5 -4.87 -1.57 28.19
N GLN A 6 -4.04 -0.53 28.36
CA GLN A 6 -3.38 0.13 27.25
C GLN A 6 -2.30 -0.84 26.76
N ILE A 7 -2.60 -1.53 25.67
CA ILE A 7 -1.61 -2.26 24.89
C ILE A 7 -0.44 -1.30 24.63
N PRO A 8 0.80 -1.62 25.06
CA PRO A 8 1.93 -0.72 24.87
C PRO A 8 2.17 -0.55 23.37
N ARG A 9 1.82 0.63 22.84
CA ARG A 9 2.17 1.02 21.47
C ARG A 9 3.68 1.21 21.44
N LYS A 10 4.42 0.21 20.96
CA LYS A 10 5.85 0.36 20.68
C LYS A 10 6.03 1.58 19.78
N SER A 11 6.94 2.48 20.15
CA SER A 11 7.31 3.61 19.31
C SER A 11 7.74 3.08 17.93
N PRO A 12 7.37 3.76 16.83
CA PRO A 12 7.81 3.36 15.50
C PRO A 12 9.34 3.29 15.48
N LYS A 13 9.91 2.22 14.92
CA LYS A 13 11.36 2.16 14.67
C LYS A 13 11.77 3.39 13.84
N GLN A 14 13.00 3.86 13.98
CA GLN A 14 13.53 4.92 13.10
C GLN A 14 14.15 4.30 11.85
N LEU A 15 14.08 5.00 10.71
CA LEU A 15 14.70 4.56 9.46
C LEU A 15 16.23 4.58 9.62
N THR A 16 16.90 3.47 9.30
CA THR A 16 18.36 3.39 9.34
C THR A 16 18.95 3.38 7.92
N PRO A 17 20.23 3.75 7.73
CA PRO A 17 20.87 3.75 6.41
C PRO A 17 20.91 2.40 5.70
N GLU A 18 20.86 1.29 6.45
CA GLU A 18 20.89 -0.08 5.94
C GLU A 18 19.52 -0.54 5.42
N MET A 19 18.44 0.09 5.88
CA MET A 19 17.08 -0.26 5.50
C MET A 19 16.81 0.11 4.05
N LYS A 20 16.54 -0.91 3.22
CA LYS A 20 16.15 -0.71 1.83
C LYS A 20 15.46 -1.92 1.22
N ILE A 21 14.78 -1.69 0.10
CA ILE A 21 14.24 -2.73 -0.76
C ILE A 21 14.88 -2.62 -2.13
N LYS A 22 15.54 -3.68 -2.60
CA LYS A 22 16.06 -3.76 -3.96
C LYS A 22 15.14 -4.61 -4.82
N VAL A 23 14.71 -4.07 -5.96
CA VAL A 23 14.04 -4.84 -7.01
C VAL A 23 15.12 -5.61 -7.77
N VAL A 24 15.13 -6.94 -7.65
CA VAL A 24 16.04 -7.78 -8.43
C VAL A 24 15.49 -7.93 -9.85
N LYS A 25 16.34 -7.70 -10.87
CA LYS A 25 15.96 -7.83 -12.28
C LYS A 25 15.34 -9.20 -12.53
N ASN A 26 14.10 -9.24 -13.02
CA ASN A 26 13.31 -10.46 -13.25
C ASN A 26 13.23 -11.41 -12.04
N GLY A 27 13.45 -10.89 -10.84
CA GLY A 27 13.56 -11.64 -9.60
C GLY A 27 12.73 -11.05 -8.46
N PRO A 28 13.02 -11.44 -7.21
CA PRO A 28 12.28 -11.01 -6.03
C PRO A 28 12.51 -9.54 -5.66
N TYR A 29 11.79 -9.09 -4.65
CA TYR A 29 12.23 -7.95 -3.84
C TYR A 29 13.20 -8.45 -2.77
N GLN A 30 14.40 -7.90 -2.72
CA GLN A 30 15.35 -8.13 -1.63
C GLN A 30 15.18 -7.04 -0.59
N VAL A 31 14.75 -7.41 0.61
CA VAL A 31 14.60 -6.51 1.74
C VAL A 31 15.83 -6.65 2.63
N THR A 32 16.45 -5.55 3.03
CA THR A 32 17.68 -5.52 3.84
C THR A 32 17.54 -4.50 4.98
N GLY A 33 18.29 -4.70 6.07
CA GLY A 33 18.35 -3.78 7.23
C GLY A 33 17.36 -4.13 8.34
N GLY A 34 16.94 -5.39 8.45
CA GLY A 34 16.07 -5.84 9.56
C GLY A 34 14.69 -5.18 9.56
N ILE A 35 14.18 -4.81 8.38
CA ILE A 35 12.85 -4.20 8.21
C ILE A 35 11.78 -5.21 8.65
N PRO A 36 10.88 -4.87 9.61
CA PRO A 36 9.83 -5.77 10.04
C PRO A 36 8.85 -6.12 8.92
N LEU A 37 8.48 -7.40 8.81
CA LEU A 37 7.45 -7.90 7.89
C LEU A 37 6.17 -8.23 8.67
N ARG A 38 5.22 -7.32 8.66
CA ARG A 38 3.89 -7.49 9.26
C ARG A 38 2.98 -8.28 8.32
N ARG A 39 1.83 -8.71 8.86
CA ARG A 39 0.72 -9.24 8.07
C ARG A 39 -0.54 -8.47 8.45
N LEU A 40 -1.20 -7.88 7.47
CA LEU A 40 -2.38 -7.03 7.66
C LEU A 40 -3.54 -7.56 6.83
N ARG A 41 -4.71 -7.72 7.45
CA ARG A 41 -5.93 -8.19 6.80
C ARG A 41 -6.98 -7.08 6.80
N GLN A 42 -7.71 -6.93 5.70
CA GLN A 42 -8.88 -6.04 5.68
C GLN A 42 -10.00 -6.62 6.54
N VAL A 43 -10.51 -5.81 7.46
CA VAL A 43 -11.80 -6.03 8.12
C VAL A 43 -12.89 -5.57 7.17
N MET A 44 -13.85 -6.44 6.88
CA MET A 44 -14.91 -6.18 5.90
C MET A 44 -16.26 -5.97 6.59
N SER A 45 -17.06 -5.03 6.09
CA SER A 45 -18.47 -4.87 6.47
C SER A 45 -19.32 -6.02 5.88
N PRO A 46 -20.55 -6.24 6.38
CA PRO A 46 -21.51 -7.17 5.76
C PRO A 46 -21.85 -6.83 4.30
N LYS A 47 -21.62 -5.58 3.87
CA LYS A 47 -21.79 -5.13 2.49
C LYS A 47 -20.53 -5.32 1.64
N HIS A 48 -19.49 -5.96 2.18
CA HIS A 48 -18.18 -6.18 1.54
C HIS A 48 -17.37 -4.90 1.29
N GLU A 49 -17.48 -3.92 2.19
CA GLU A 49 -16.63 -2.72 2.18
C GLU A 49 -15.49 -2.88 3.18
N PRO A 50 -14.25 -2.50 2.84
CA PRO A 50 -13.16 -2.52 3.81
C PRO A 50 -13.31 -1.37 4.82
N LEU A 51 -13.23 -1.71 6.11
CA LEU A 51 -13.45 -0.78 7.23
C LEU A 51 -12.16 -0.36 7.93
N ALA A 52 -11.22 -1.30 8.05
CA ALA A 52 -9.92 -1.09 8.69
C ALA A 52 -8.91 -2.18 8.25
N TRP A 53 -7.65 -1.95 8.58
CA TRP A 53 -6.62 -2.99 8.62
C TRP A 53 -6.54 -3.62 10.01
N GLU A 54 -6.57 -4.93 10.09
CA GLU A 54 -6.35 -5.72 11.29
C GLU A 54 -4.97 -6.38 11.24
N GLU A 55 -4.21 -6.21 12.33
CA GLU A 55 -2.92 -6.87 12.48
C GLU A 55 -3.10 -8.37 12.73
N GLN A 56 -2.41 -9.18 11.93
CA GLN A 56 -2.33 -10.62 12.08
C GLN A 56 -0.97 -10.98 12.70
N PRO A 57 -0.78 -12.22 13.18
CA PRO A 57 0.55 -12.70 13.58
C PRO A 57 1.58 -12.36 12.49
N PRO A 58 2.67 -11.65 12.85
CA PRO A 58 3.64 -11.17 11.88
C PRO A 58 4.45 -12.34 11.32
N HIS A 59 5.22 -12.04 10.27
CA HIS A 59 6.28 -12.95 9.83
C HIS A 59 7.54 -12.72 10.67
N ASP A 60 8.31 -13.79 10.85
CA ASP A 60 9.62 -13.74 11.50
C ASP A 60 10.69 -14.20 10.50
N PRO A 61 11.07 -13.34 9.53
CA PRO A 61 12.10 -13.70 8.57
C PRO A 61 13.43 -13.90 9.28
N GLU A 62 14.14 -14.98 8.92
CA GLU A 62 15.46 -15.25 9.48
C GLU A 62 16.47 -14.19 9.01
N GLY A 63 17.04 -13.46 9.98
CA GLY A 63 18.12 -12.49 9.73
C GLY A 63 17.67 -11.13 9.20
N GLU A 64 18.65 -10.31 8.84
CA GLU A 64 18.41 -8.91 8.46
C GLU A 64 18.08 -8.71 6.98
N THR A 65 18.17 -9.78 6.17
CA THR A 65 17.87 -9.76 4.74
C THR A 65 17.01 -10.94 4.34
N TYR A 66 15.93 -10.68 3.61
CA TYR A 66 15.01 -11.70 3.13
C TYR A 66 14.43 -11.35 1.76
N LEU A 67 13.91 -12.35 1.05
CA LEU A 67 13.42 -12.23 -0.33
C LEU A 67 11.91 -12.40 -0.39
N LEU A 68 11.21 -11.43 -0.96
CA LEU A 68 9.77 -11.48 -1.18
C LEU A 68 9.44 -11.76 -2.65
N CYS A 69 8.43 -12.59 -2.86
CA CYS A 69 7.98 -12.97 -4.18
C CYS A 69 7.41 -11.76 -4.94
N ARG A 70 7.89 -11.60 -6.17
CA ARG A 70 7.41 -10.59 -7.13
C ARG A 70 6.65 -11.20 -8.32
N CYS A 71 6.94 -12.47 -8.63
CA CYS A 71 6.41 -13.14 -9.82
C CYS A 71 4.98 -13.71 -9.65
N GLY A 72 4.48 -13.79 -8.42
CA GLY A 72 3.14 -14.30 -8.10
C GLY A 72 2.99 -15.83 -8.11
N ARG A 73 4.09 -16.56 -8.25
CA ARG A 73 4.09 -18.04 -8.41
C ARG A 73 4.81 -18.80 -7.30
N SER A 74 5.32 -18.12 -6.28
CA SER A 74 5.97 -18.80 -5.16
C SER A 74 4.99 -19.70 -4.41
N GLU A 75 5.44 -20.86 -3.97
CA GLU A 75 4.69 -21.78 -3.12
C GLU A 75 4.77 -21.39 -1.63
N THR A 76 5.75 -20.57 -1.25
CA THR A 76 6.00 -20.12 0.14
C THR A 76 5.69 -18.63 0.34
N MET A 77 4.68 -18.11 -0.39
CA MET A 77 4.26 -16.71 -0.29
C MET A 77 4.09 -16.26 1.18
N PRO A 78 4.52 -15.03 1.54
CA PRO A 78 4.99 -13.97 0.66
C PRO A 78 6.46 -14.10 0.24
N PHE A 79 7.18 -15.11 0.71
CA PHE A 79 8.60 -15.31 0.43
C PHE A 79 8.86 -15.81 -1.00
N CYS A 80 10.06 -15.55 -1.49
CA CYS A 80 10.52 -16.06 -2.77
C CYS A 80 11.14 -17.46 -2.63
N ASP A 81 10.60 -18.42 -3.37
CA ASP A 81 11.08 -19.81 -3.49
C ASP A 81 11.92 -20.05 -4.77
N GLN A 82 12.32 -18.98 -5.45
CA GLN A 82 13.05 -18.99 -6.73
C GLN A 82 12.24 -19.46 -7.96
N THR A 83 10.93 -19.70 -7.83
CA THR A 83 10.05 -20.10 -8.95
C THR A 83 10.09 -19.12 -10.12
N HIS A 84 10.38 -17.83 -9.86
CA HIS A 84 10.54 -16.79 -10.89
C HIS A 84 11.52 -17.17 -12.01
N ALA A 85 12.59 -17.91 -11.70
CA ALA A 85 13.58 -18.36 -12.69
C ALA A 85 12.99 -19.42 -13.63
N LYS A 86 12.25 -20.39 -13.07
CA LYS A 86 11.61 -21.48 -13.82
C LYS A 86 10.50 -20.98 -14.74
N VAL A 87 9.73 -19.98 -14.30
CA VAL A 87 8.62 -19.40 -15.08
C VAL A 87 9.06 -18.25 -15.99
N HIS A 88 10.37 -17.99 -16.08
CA HIS A 88 10.96 -16.90 -16.86
C HIS A 88 10.23 -15.56 -16.61
N PHE A 89 10.09 -15.20 -15.34
CA PHE A 89 9.33 -14.02 -14.95
C PHE A 89 9.85 -12.75 -15.62
N ASP A 90 9.00 -12.11 -16.42
CA ASP A 90 9.25 -10.76 -16.91
C ASP A 90 8.85 -9.73 -15.84
N GLY A 91 9.88 -9.22 -15.19
CA GLY A 91 9.77 -8.22 -14.14
C GLY A 91 10.05 -6.81 -14.59
N ALA A 92 10.05 -6.51 -15.91
CA ALA A 92 10.32 -5.19 -16.42
C ALA A 92 9.48 -4.12 -15.71
N GLU A 93 10.17 -3.13 -15.13
CA GLU A 93 9.54 -2.01 -14.46
C GLU A 93 9.08 -0.93 -15.45
N SER A 94 7.91 -0.35 -15.21
CA SER A 94 7.24 0.65 -16.06
C SER A 94 6.70 1.85 -15.28
N ALA A 95 6.66 1.78 -13.95
CA ALA A 95 6.14 2.86 -13.12
C ALA A 95 7.03 4.10 -13.19
N ARG A 96 6.38 5.27 -13.22
CA ARG A 96 7.04 6.55 -13.01
C ARG A 96 7.25 6.77 -11.52
N THR A 97 8.50 6.72 -11.08
CA THR A 97 8.89 6.79 -9.67
C THR A 97 9.98 7.84 -9.41
N ASP A 98 10.41 8.54 -10.44
CA ASP A 98 11.52 9.49 -10.46
C ASP A 98 11.16 10.90 -9.94
N GLY A 99 9.93 11.08 -9.47
CA GLY A 99 9.40 12.38 -9.06
C GLY A 99 8.80 13.18 -10.22
N SER A 100 8.79 12.65 -11.44
CA SER A 100 8.06 13.28 -12.54
C SER A 100 6.56 13.40 -12.20
N PRO A 101 5.89 14.47 -12.65
CA PRO A 101 4.47 14.69 -12.36
C PRO A 101 3.61 13.49 -12.74
N LEU A 102 2.84 13.01 -11.76
CA LEU A 102 1.85 11.95 -11.96
C LEU A 102 0.50 12.58 -12.32
N ARG A 103 -0.35 11.79 -12.98
CA ARG A 103 -1.72 12.22 -13.25
C ARG A 103 -2.46 12.33 -11.92
N GLU A 104 -2.90 13.53 -11.60
CA GLU A 104 -3.62 13.83 -10.38
C GLU A 104 -4.95 14.52 -10.65
N MET A 105 -5.86 14.45 -9.67
CA MET A 105 -7.14 15.15 -9.65
C MET A 105 -7.33 15.73 -8.25
N THR A 106 -7.55 17.04 -8.16
CA THR A 106 -7.67 17.74 -6.88
C THR A 106 -9.06 18.34 -6.74
N PHE A 107 -9.71 18.02 -5.63
CA PHE A 107 -10.93 18.66 -5.14
C PHE A 107 -10.51 19.82 -4.25
N ARG A 108 -10.95 21.03 -4.59
CA ARG A 108 -10.55 22.26 -3.91
C ARG A 108 -11.72 22.86 -3.15
N HIS A 109 -11.45 23.28 -1.92
CA HIS A 109 -12.40 23.95 -1.05
C HIS A 109 -11.87 25.34 -0.68
N ASP A 110 -12.76 26.32 -0.53
CA ASP A 110 -12.39 27.73 -0.32
C ASP A 110 -11.61 27.97 0.98
N ASP A 111 -11.82 27.13 2.00
CA ASP A 111 -11.12 27.18 3.27
C ASP A 111 -9.77 26.42 3.27
N GLY A 112 -9.41 25.82 2.13
CA GLY A 112 -8.13 25.15 1.93
C GLY A 112 -8.10 23.67 2.26
N PHE A 113 -9.23 23.05 2.64
CA PHE A 113 -9.32 21.61 2.74
C PHE A 113 -9.26 20.97 1.34
N ASN A 114 -8.07 20.68 0.83
CA ASN A 114 -7.89 20.16 -0.53
C ASN A 114 -7.59 18.68 -0.51
N VAL A 115 -8.19 17.92 -1.40
CA VAL A 115 -8.05 16.47 -1.46
C VAL A 115 -7.60 16.07 -2.85
N THR A 116 -6.51 15.31 -2.95
CA THR A 116 -5.91 14.94 -4.25
C THR A 116 -5.87 13.43 -4.42
N LYS A 117 -6.32 12.97 -5.59
CA LYS A 117 -6.13 11.60 -6.09
C LYS A 117 -4.93 11.54 -7.03
N ILE A 118 -3.94 10.71 -6.72
CA ILE A 118 -2.80 10.39 -7.57
C ILE A 118 -3.06 9.03 -8.24
N LEU A 119 -3.70 9.07 -9.40
CA LEU A 119 -4.28 7.88 -10.04
C LEU A 119 -3.26 6.75 -10.31
N PRO A 120 -2.02 7.04 -10.77
CA PRO A 120 -1.03 5.98 -11.04
C PRO A 120 -0.58 5.19 -9.80
N LEU A 121 -0.85 5.65 -8.58
CA LEU A 121 -0.49 4.92 -7.36
C LEU A 121 -1.59 3.97 -6.89
N CYS A 122 -2.82 4.10 -7.39
CA CYS A 122 -3.96 3.36 -6.88
C CYS A 122 -3.76 1.83 -7.02
N MET A 123 -3.91 1.10 -5.91
CA MET A 123 -3.86 -0.37 -5.87
C MET A 123 -5.24 -1.02 -5.68
N SER A 124 -6.31 -0.22 -5.72
CA SER A 124 -7.71 -0.66 -5.62
C SER A 124 -8.10 -1.38 -4.32
N ALA A 125 -7.53 -0.98 -3.18
CA ALA A 125 -7.88 -1.55 -1.86
C ALA A 125 -9.37 -1.40 -1.51
N GLY A 126 -10.03 -0.35 -2.01
CA GLY A 126 -11.48 -0.15 -1.86
C GLY A 126 -11.92 0.70 -0.67
N PHE A 127 -11.02 1.18 0.22
CA PHE A 127 -11.40 2.04 1.36
C PHE A 127 -12.12 3.34 0.98
N CYS A 128 -11.88 3.82 -0.25
CA CYS A 128 -12.48 5.03 -0.80
C CYS A 128 -13.80 4.81 -1.56
N VAL A 129 -14.40 3.62 -1.44
CA VAL A 129 -15.68 3.27 -2.07
C VAL A 129 -16.60 2.66 -1.01
N ARG A 130 -17.80 3.22 -0.85
CA ARG A 130 -18.88 2.69 0.00
C ARG A 130 -20.12 2.43 -0.84
N THR A 131 -21.09 1.71 -0.28
CA THR A 131 -22.34 1.33 -0.95
C THR A 131 -23.25 2.53 -1.14
N ASP A 132 -23.19 3.51 -0.25
CA ASP A 132 -24.04 4.70 -0.19
C ASP A 132 -23.36 5.97 -0.70
N THR A 133 -22.04 5.95 -0.91
CA THR A 133 -21.28 7.10 -1.40
C THR A 133 -19.91 6.70 -1.92
N THR A 134 -19.30 7.55 -2.73
CA THR A 134 -17.93 7.44 -3.20
C THR A 134 -17.05 8.54 -2.64
N PHE A 135 -15.73 8.31 -2.64
CA PHE A 135 -14.79 9.37 -2.29
C PHE A 135 -14.92 10.60 -3.18
N ASP A 136 -15.19 10.45 -4.49
CA ASP A 136 -15.29 11.62 -5.38
C ASP A 136 -16.46 12.51 -4.97
N GLU A 137 -17.63 11.91 -4.68
CA GLU A 137 -18.80 12.63 -4.20
C GLU A 137 -18.54 13.33 -2.86
N LEU A 138 -17.96 12.63 -1.88
CA LEU A 138 -17.64 13.22 -0.57
C LEU A 138 -16.55 14.29 -0.64
N ALA A 139 -15.54 14.09 -1.49
CA ALA A 139 -14.43 15.04 -1.66
C ALA A 139 -14.88 16.29 -2.43
N GLU A 140 -15.85 16.17 -3.32
CA GLU A 140 -16.46 17.30 -4.03
C GLU A 140 -17.37 18.11 -3.10
N LEU A 141 -18.24 17.45 -2.32
CA LEU A 141 -19.12 18.13 -1.38
C LEU A 141 -18.33 18.72 -0.21
N GLY A 142 -17.72 17.88 0.63
CA GLY A 142 -16.87 18.29 1.74
C GLY A 142 -17.42 19.43 2.62
N GLU A 143 -18.75 19.62 2.67
CA GLU A 143 -19.39 20.83 3.21
C GLU A 143 -19.46 20.77 4.74
N THR A 144 -19.56 19.57 5.30
CA THR A 144 -19.67 19.33 6.74
C THR A 144 -18.40 18.69 7.32
N GLN A 145 -18.16 18.93 8.62
CA GLN A 145 -17.04 18.29 9.33
C GLN A 145 -17.11 16.75 9.26
N GLY A 146 -18.31 16.16 9.34
CA GLY A 146 -18.47 14.70 9.29
C GLY A 146 -18.11 14.07 7.94
N GLU A 147 -18.39 14.77 6.84
CA GLU A 147 -17.94 14.34 5.50
C GLU A 147 -16.42 14.45 5.38
N ARG A 148 -15.83 15.54 5.88
CA ARG A 148 -14.38 15.73 5.88
C ARG A 148 -13.66 14.68 6.71
N ASP A 149 -14.14 14.37 7.92
CA ASP A 149 -13.61 13.31 8.77
C ASP A 149 -13.66 11.95 8.05
N THR A 150 -14.75 11.71 7.32
CA THR A 150 -14.89 10.51 6.49
C THR A 150 -13.86 10.46 5.36
N VAL A 151 -13.68 11.57 4.62
CA VAL A 151 -12.67 11.68 3.56
C VAL A 151 -11.26 11.49 4.12
N ILE A 152 -10.94 12.16 5.23
CA ILE A 152 -9.66 12.00 5.94
C ILE A 152 -9.43 10.52 6.26
N LYS A 153 -10.40 9.84 6.89
CA LYS A 153 -10.27 8.40 7.17
C LYS A 153 -10.03 7.57 5.90
N MET A 154 -10.74 7.84 4.80
CA MET A 154 -10.51 7.16 3.52
C MET A 154 -9.09 7.40 2.98
N VAL A 155 -8.56 8.61 3.14
CA VAL A 155 -7.17 8.94 2.79
C VAL A 155 -6.19 8.19 3.69
N GLU A 156 -6.40 8.18 4.99
CA GLU A 156 -5.51 7.55 5.98
C GLU A 156 -5.49 6.02 5.86
N ASP A 157 -6.60 5.38 5.49
CA ASP A 157 -6.65 3.93 5.25
C ASP A 157 -6.06 3.49 3.89
N CYS A 158 -5.79 4.43 2.97
CA CYS A 158 -5.23 4.14 1.66
C CYS A 158 -3.78 3.63 1.75
N PRO A 159 -3.49 2.35 1.46
CA PRO A 159 -2.14 1.80 1.65
C PRO A 159 -1.14 2.34 0.61
N ALA A 160 -1.61 2.74 -0.56
CA ALA A 160 -0.73 3.17 -1.65
C ALA A 160 -0.34 4.64 -1.60
N GLY A 161 -0.91 5.43 -0.68
CA GLY A 161 -0.77 6.89 -0.72
C GLY A 161 -1.26 7.49 -2.03
N SER A 162 -2.27 6.88 -2.67
CA SER A 162 -2.89 7.42 -3.88
C SER A 162 -3.89 8.52 -3.58
N LEU A 163 -4.20 8.74 -2.31
CA LEU A 163 -5.05 9.79 -1.79
C LEU A 163 -4.21 10.59 -0.80
N ILE A 164 -4.28 11.91 -0.88
CA ILE A 164 -3.66 12.84 0.06
C ILE A 164 -4.65 13.97 0.36
N TYR A 165 -4.53 14.61 1.51
CA TYR A 165 -5.27 15.84 1.82
C TYR A 165 -4.34 16.90 2.38
N ARG A 166 -4.74 18.16 2.22
CA ARG A 166 -4.11 19.36 2.80
C ARG A 166 -5.18 20.09 3.59
N LEU A 167 -4.80 20.70 4.70
CA LEU A 167 -5.72 21.47 5.56
C LEU A 167 -5.73 22.97 5.22
N THR A 168 -4.78 23.42 4.40
CA THR A 168 -4.70 24.80 3.92
C THR A 168 -4.29 24.79 2.43
N PRO A 169 -4.55 25.88 1.67
CA PRO A 169 -4.30 25.89 0.23
C PRO A 169 -2.85 25.58 -0.15
N ASP A 170 -1.90 26.09 0.64
CA ASP A 170 -0.45 25.96 0.42
C ASP A 170 0.25 25.05 1.45
N GLY A 171 -0.48 24.46 2.39
CA GLY A 171 0.11 23.61 3.43
C GLY A 171 0.50 22.24 2.89
N GLU A 172 1.55 21.62 3.45
CA GLU A 172 2.01 20.29 3.05
C GLU A 172 0.92 19.21 3.18
N PRO A 173 1.00 18.11 2.39
CA PRO A 173 0.08 16.99 2.56
C PRO A 173 0.18 16.46 3.99
N VAL A 174 -0.97 16.24 4.60
CA VAL A 174 -1.03 15.55 5.89
C VAL A 174 -0.91 14.06 5.62
N GLU A 175 0.00 13.41 6.35
CA GLU A 175 0.29 11.99 6.24
C GLU A 175 0.24 11.35 7.63
N VAL A 176 -0.19 10.10 7.66
CA VAL A 176 -0.16 9.28 8.87
C VAL A 176 1.28 9.00 9.29
N GLU A 177 1.56 9.05 10.59
CA GLU A 177 2.86 8.68 11.12
C GLU A 177 3.08 7.16 11.02
N LEU A 178 3.93 6.75 10.09
CA LEU A 178 4.29 5.35 9.88
C LEU A 178 5.80 5.16 10.01
N GLY A 179 6.21 4.24 10.89
CA GLY A 179 7.60 3.79 10.96
C GLY A 179 8.00 2.93 9.75
N PRO A 180 9.32 2.69 9.56
CA PRO A 180 9.85 1.82 8.53
C PRO A 180 9.46 0.38 8.82
N GLN A 181 8.54 -0.13 8.02
CA GLN A 181 8.08 -1.50 8.05
C GLN A 181 7.45 -1.85 6.70
N ILE A 182 7.25 -3.13 6.46
CA ILE A 182 6.46 -3.62 5.34
C ILE A 182 5.38 -4.57 5.82
N ALA A 183 4.32 -4.73 5.04
CA ALA A 183 3.26 -5.68 5.34
C ALA A 183 2.90 -6.53 4.13
N GLU A 184 2.76 -7.83 4.33
CA GLU A 184 1.90 -8.66 3.49
C GLU A 184 0.45 -8.23 3.73
N THR A 185 -0.25 -7.83 2.67
CA THR A 185 -1.68 -7.46 2.78
C THR A 185 -2.58 -8.60 2.31
N ILE A 186 -3.69 -8.78 3.03
CA ILE A 186 -4.75 -9.73 2.71
C ILE A 186 -6.04 -8.92 2.54
N GLU A 187 -6.56 -8.91 1.32
CA GLU A 187 -7.71 -8.07 0.96
C GLU A 187 -8.99 -8.90 0.91
N GLY A 188 -10.10 -8.30 1.35
CA GLY A 188 -11.41 -8.92 1.31
C GLY A 188 -12.10 -8.72 -0.04
N VAL A 189 -12.79 -9.76 -0.49
CA VAL A 189 -13.62 -9.78 -1.69
C VAL A 189 -14.90 -10.56 -1.42
N THR A 190 -15.90 -10.46 -2.29
CA THR A 190 -17.22 -11.08 -2.09
C THR A 190 -17.16 -12.58 -1.81
N ARG A 191 -16.18 -13.30 -2.37
CA ARG A 191 -16.04 -14.76 -2.24
C ARG A 191 -14.96 -15.21 -1.24
N GLY A 192 -14.42 -14.31 -0.43
CA GLY A 192 -13.40 -14.64 0.57
C GLY A 192 -12.27 -13.60 0.64
N THR A 193 -11.03 -14.07 0.68
CA THR A 193 -9.85 -13.20 0.75
C THR A 193 -8.86 -13.50 -0.36
N ILE A 194 -8.20 -12.46 -0.85
CA ILE A 194 -7.14 -12.52 -1.85
C ILE A 194 -5.84 -11.99 -1.24
N ARG A 195 -4.70 -12.39 -1.83
CA ARG A 195 -3.42 -11.77 -1.49
C ARG A 195 -3.32 -10.40 -2.14
N GLY A 196 -2.96 -9.39 -1.37
CA GLY A 196 -2.66 -8.05 -1.85
C GLY A 196 -1.17 -7.86 -2.19
N PRO A 197 -0.77 -6.62 -2.54
CA PRO A 197 0.63 -6.25 -2.71
C PRO A 197 1.38 -6.21 -1.37
N ILE A 198 2.71 -6.04 -1.43
CA ILE A 198 3.46 -5.61 -0.24
C ILE A 198 3.21 -4.13 -0.02
N TRP A 199 2.75 -3.77 1.18
CA TRP A 199 2.62 -2.38 1.61
C TRP A 199 3.92 -1.94 2.28
N VAL A 200 4.62 -0.98 1.69
CA VAL A 200 5.86 -0.40 2.21
C VAL A 200 5.54 0.91 2.90
N MET A 201 6.08 1.12 4.10
CA MET A 201 5.78 2.25 4.97
C MET A 201 7.05 2.92 5.51
N GLY A 202 6.95 4.19 5.88
CA GLY A 202 8.00 4.91 6.59
C GLY A 202 9.22 5.28 5.74
N TYR A 203 8.98 5.69 4.49
CA TYR A 203 10.01 6.24 3.59
C TYR A 203 11.19 5.30 3.32
N ILE A 204 10.99 3.97 3.42
CA ILE A 204 12.01 2.98 3.08
C ILE A 204 12.47 3.20 1.62
N PRO A 205 13.78 3.40 1.38
CA PRO A 205 14.33 3.52 0.03
C PRO A 205 14.10 2.26 -0.82
N ILE A 206 13.77 2.47 -2.10
CA ILE A 206 13.57 1.40 -3.06
C ILE A 206 14.54 1.56 -4.22
N GLU A 207 15.37 0.56 -4.48
CA GLU A 207 16.32 0.53 -5.60
C GLU A 207 15.73 -0.28 -6.74
N ARG A 208 15.52 0.34 -7.91
CA ARG A 208 14.97 -0.34 -9.08
C ARG A 208 16.04 -1.09 -9.87
N ALA A 209 15.65 -2.15 -10.57
CA ALA A 209 16.58 -2.92 -11.38
C ALA A 209 17.02 -2.19 -12.67
N ASP A 210 16.15 -1.31 -13.17
CA ASP A 210 16.38 -0.48 -14.37
C ASP A 210 17.16 0.81 -14.10
N GLY A 211 17.49 1.10 -12.83
CA GLY A 211 18.23 2.30 -12.42
C GLY A 211 17.41 3.59 -12.43
N VAL A 212 16.12 3.55 -12.78
CA VAL A 212 15.25 4.73 -12.66
C VAL A 212 15.13 5.09 -11.17
N PRO A 213 15.21 6.38 -10.79
CA PRO A 213 15.05 6.76 -9.40
C PRO A 213 13.68 6.36 -8.85
N PHE A 214 13.64 6.01 -7.56
CA PHE A 214 12.42 5.80 -6.82
C PHE A 214 12.41 6.77 -5.63
N ILE A 215 11.64 7.85 -5.74
CA ILE A 215 11.48 8.82 -4.66
C ILE A 215 10.78 8.13 -3.49
N PRO A 216 11.42 8.06 -2.29
CA PRO A 216 10.81 7.45 -1.13
C PRO A 216 9.47 8.10 -0.76
N ARG A 217 8.52 7.29 -0.31
CA ARG A 217 7.17 7.76 0.06
C ARG A 217 6.82 7.27 1.46
N ASN A 218 5.99 8.02 2.17
CA ASN A 218 5.45 7.60 3.48
C ASN A 218 4.83 6.20 3.41
N ARG A 219 4.14 5.94 2.30
CA ARG A 219 3.49 4.66 2.00
C ARG A 219 3.38 4.44 0.50
N VAL A 220 3.61 3.20 0.08
CA VAL A 220 3.48 2.76 -1.33
C VAL A 220 3.23 1.26 -1.37
N THR A 221 2.71 0.74 -2.48
CA THR A 221 2.49 -0.71 -2.62
C THR A 221 3.24 -1.31 -3.80
N LEU A 222 3.89 -2.46 -3.57
CA LEU A 222 4.70 -3.19 -4.54
C LEU A 222 3.97 -4.45 -5.03
N CYS A 223 3.92 -4.63 -6.35
CA CYS A 223 3.23 -5.74 -6.99
C CYS A 223 3.88 -7.09 -6.63
N THR A 224 3.08 -8.03 -6.14
CA THR A 224 3.50 -9.42 -5.84
C THR A 224 2.87 -10.45 -6.77
N CYS A 225 1.86 -10.07 -7.57
CA CYS A 225 1.17 -10.99 -8.47
C CYS A 225 1.88 -11.21 -9.82
N GLY A 226 2.93 -10.43 -10.10
CA GLY A 226 3.68 -10.46 -11.37
C GLY A 226 2.96 -9.85 -12.57
N LYS A 227 1.73 -9.34 -12.42
CA LYS A 227 0.85 -8.94 -13.53
C LYS A 227 0.50 -7.45 -13.60
N SER A 228 0.97 -6.64 -12.65
CA SER A 228 0.83 -5.17 -12.74
C SER A 228 1.38 -4.66 -14.07
N ARG A 229 0.68 -3.70 -14.68
CA ARG A 229 1.16 -2.94 -15.85
C ARG A 229 1.96 -1.70 -15.44
N ASN A 230 2.08 -1.47 -14.14
CA ASN A 230 2.77 -0.35 -13.53
C ASN A 230 3.87 -0.85 -12.59
N LYS A 231 4.65 -1.87 -12.97
CA LYS A 231 5.68 -2.45 -12.09
C LYS A 231 6.77 -1.43 -11.76
N PRO A 232 7.38 -1.44 -10.56
CA PRO A 232 7.16 -2.41 -9.49
C PRO A 232 5.92 -2.10 -8.64
N LEU A 233 5.20 -1.00 -8.91
CA LEU A 233 3.99 -0.64 -8.18
C LEU A 233 2.84 -1.60 -8.46
N CYS A 234 1.96 -1.76 -7.47
CA CYS A 234 0.67 -2.42 -7.67
C CYS A 234 -0.31 -1.48 -8.40
N ASP A 235 -1.10 -2.01 -9.33
CA ASP A 235 -2.15 -1.29 -10.06
C ASP A 235 -3.55 -1.91 -9.85
N GLY A 236 -3.68 -2.79 -8.84
CA GLY A 236 -4.93 -3.50 -8.56
C GLY A 236 -5.22 -4.71 -9.46
N THR A 237 -4.37 -5.02 -10.45
CA THR A 237 -4.57 -6.18 -11.35
C THR A 237 -4.71 -7.50 -10.60
N HIS A 238 -4.09 -7.65 -9.41
CA HIS A 238 -4.22 -8.86 -8.58
C HIS A 238 -5.66 -9.13 -8.17
N ARG A 239 -6.48 -8.10 -7.93
CA ARG A 239 -7.90 -8.26 -7.57
C ARG A 239 -8.67 -8.90 -8.71
N LEU A 240 -8.46 -8.41 -9.94
CA LEU A 240 -9.13 -8.94 -11.13
C LEU A 240 -8.80 -10.42 -11.36
N ILE A 241 -7.51 -10.77 -11.30
CA ILE A 241 -7.05 -12.13 -11.59
C ILE A 241 -7.49 -13.10 -10.50
N GLN A 242 -7.27 -12.77 -9.23
CA GLN A 242 -7.60 -13.70 -8.14
C GLN A 242 -9.11 -13.86 -7.97
N ASN A 243 -9.90 -12.80 -8.15
CA ASN A 243 -11.37 -12.91 -8.11
C ASN A 243 -11.91 -13.78 -9.25
N ALA A 244 -11.31 -13.71 -10.44
CA ALA A 244 -11.70 -14.55 -11.56
C ALA A 244 -11.39 -16.03 -11.28
N SER A 245 -10.31 -16.35 -10.56
CA SER A 245 -9.96 -17.72 -10.18
C SER A 245 -10.80 -18.31 -9.04
N MET A 246 -11.59 -17.49 -8.34
CA MET A 246 -12.57 -17.94 -7.33
C MET A 246 -13.94 -18.23 -7.93
N ARG A 247 -14.07 -18.18 -9.26
CA ARG A 247 -15.36 -18.32 -9.95
C ARG A 247 -15.83 -19.75 -10.05
#